data_AF-A0A2Z6MT26-F1
#
_entry.id   AF-A0A2Z6MT26-F1
#
_cell.length_a   1.000
_cell.length_b   1.000
_cell.length_c   1.000
_cell.angle_alpha   90.00
_cell.angle_beta   90.00
_cell.angle_gamma   90.00
#
_symmetry.space_group_name_H-M   'P 1'
#
loop_
_entity.id
_entity.type
_entity.pdbx_description
1 polymer ?
#
loop_
_entity_poly.entity_id
_entity_poly.type
_entity_poly.pdbx_seq_one_letter_code
_entity_poly.pdbx_strand_id
1 'polypeptide(L)'
;MAEPVEVEIIGNKSAQELALNPENVPNNYIHKEGGVGFRDALLPSQSSDDIDIPVVDIANLASEQELHILHTALSSWGLFQVMYSSTNT
;
A
#
# COMPACT_ATOMS: atom_id res chain seq x y z
N MET A 1 11.60 -41.43 19.00
CA MET A 1 10.91 -40.33 19.69
C MET A 1 10.58 -39.31 18.64
N ALA A 2 9.31 -39.13 18.32
CA ALA A 2 8.86 -38.07 17.41
C ALA A 2 8.73 -36.79 18.23
N GLU A 3 9.34 -35.71 17.77
CA GLU A 3 9.15 -34.39 18.38
C GLU A 3 7.67 -33.99 18.21
N PRO A 4 7.05 -33.39 19.24
CA PRO A 4 5.67 -32.93 19.11
C PRO A 4 5.65 -31.83 18.04
N VAL A 5 4.93 -32.09 16.95
CA VAL A 5 4.55 -31.04 16.01
C VAL A 5 3.64 -30.10 16.77
N GLU A 6 4.15 -28.94 17.17
CA GLU A 6 3.33 -27.86 17.69
C GLU A 6 2.38 -27.44 16.58
N VAL A 7 1.15 -27.91 16.67
CA VAL A 7 0.07 -27.46 15.81
C VAL A 7 -0.23 -26.04 16.25
N GLU A 8 0.44 -25.08 15.63
CA GLU A 8 0.17 -23.67 15.77
C GLU A 8 -1.34 -23.46 15.54
N ILE A 9 -2.05 -23.01 16.57
CA ILE A 9 -3.49 -22.71 16.47
C ILE A 9 -3.62 -21.40 15.69
N ILE A 10 -3.43 -21.51 14.38
CA ILE A 10 -3.55 -20.44 13.39
C ILE A 10 -5.04 -20.18 13.21
N GLY A 11 -5.63 -19.38 14.09
CA GLY A 11 -7.05 -19.05 13.96
C GLY A 11 -7.64 -18.16 15.05
N ASN A 12 -6.99 -18.00 16.20
CA ASN A 12 -7.60 -17.34 17.35
C ASN A 12 -7.10 -15.92 17.61
N LYS A 13 -6.06 -15.45 16.91
CA LYS A 13 -5.48 -14.12 17.10
C LYS A 13 -5.61 -13.29 15.82
N SER A 14 -6.08 -12.07 15.99
CA SER A 14 -6.10 -11.06 14.93
C SER A 14 -4.68 -10.63 14.54
N ALA A 15 -4.52 -10.12 13.31
CA ALA A 15 -3.24 -9.56 12.87
C ALA A 15 -2.73 -8.44 13.80
N GLN A 16 -3.65 -7.69 14.43
CA GLN A 16 -3.33 -6.66 15.42
C GLN A 16 -2.70 -7.25 16.69
N GLU A 17 -3.25 -8.35 17.21
CA GLU A 17 -2.70 -9.04 18.39
C GLU A 17 -1.35 -9.71 18.11
N LEU A 18 -1.16 -10.21 16.87
CA LEU A 18 0.13 -10.76 16.42
C LEU A 18 1.20 -9.66 16.31
N ALA A 19 0.83 -8.45 15.88
CA ALA A 19 1.76 -7.32 15.80
C ALA A 19 2.34 -6.92 17.17
N LEU A 20 1.62 -7.18 18.27
CA LEU A 20 2.11 -6.93 19.64
C LEU A 20 3.18 -7.95 20.08
N ASN A 21 3.28 -9.10 19.43
CA ASN A 21 4.25 -10.15 19.74
C ASN A 21 4.89 -10.68 18.43
N PRO A 22 5.81 -9.91 17.83
CA PRO A 22 6.33 -10.17 16.49
C PRO A 22 7.10 -11.50 16.36
N GLU A 23 7.59 -12.06 17.47
CA GLU A 23 8.26 -13.37 17.51
C GLU A 23 7.31 -14.54 17.26
N ASN A 24 5.99 -14.32 17.41
CA ASN A 24 4.94 -15.33 17.23
C ASN A 24 4.15 -15.14 15.92
N VAL A 25 4.74 -14.49 14.91
CA VAL A 25 4.08 -14.34 13.59
C VAL A 25 4.14 -15.68 12.86
N PRO A 26 2.98 -16.28 12.51
CA PRO A 26 2.96 -17.59 11.87
C PRO A 26 3.60 -17.56 10.47
N ASN A 27 4.17 -18.69 10.05
CA ASN A 27 4.92 -18.79 8.79
C ASN A 27 4.09 -18.47 7.53
N ASN A 28 2.75 -18.60 7.57
CA ASN A 28 1.87 -18.25 6.45
C ASN A 28 1.72 -16.74 6.22
N TYR A 29 2.20 -15.89 7.15
CA TYR A 29 2.28 -14.44 6.96
C TYR A 29 3.63 -14.01 6.34
N ILE A 30 4.60 -14.91 6.23
CA ILE A 30 5.96 -14.60 5.76
C ILE A 30 6.06 -14.90 4.27
N HIS A 31 6.13 -13.85 3.45
CA HIS A 31 6.42 -13.96 2.03
C HIS A 31 7.94 -13.90 1.79
N LYS A 32 8.55 -15.03 1.45
CA LYS A 32 10.02 -15.20 1.39
C LYS A 32 10.66 -14.67 0.10
N GLU A 33 9.89 -14.55 -0.96
CA GLU A 33 10.41 -14.33 -2.33
C GLU A 33 10.27 -12.87 -2.77
N GLY A 34 10.43 -11.94 -1.82
CA GLY A 34 10.23 -10.50 -2.00
C GLY A 34 10.70 -10.01 -3.37
N GLY A 35 9.75 -9.66 -4.23
CA GLY A 35 10.01 -9.25 -5.61
C GLY A 35 10.62 -7.84 -5.71
N VAL A 36 10.88 -7.39 -6.94
CA VAL A 36 11.46 -6.07 -7.30
C VAL A 36 10.72 -4.83 -6.76
N GLY A 37 9.58 -4.99 -6.09
CA GLY A 37 8.82 -3.94 -5.41
C GLY A 37 8.76 -4.05 -3.88
N PHE A 38 9.34 -5.09 -3.27
CA PHE A 38 9.45 -5.20 -1.80
C PHE A 38 10.63 -4.35 -1.32
N ARG A 39 10.41 -3.04 -1.23
CA ARG A 39 11.31 -2.11 -0.55
C ARG A 39 10.78 -1.86 0.86
N ASP A 40 11.68 -1.55 1.77
CA ASP A 40 11.30 -0.99 3.06
C ASP A 40 10.52 0.31 2.81
N ALA A 41 9.26 0.34 3.24
CA ALA A 41 8.36 1.47 3.07
C ALA A 41 8.85 2.75 3.78
N LEU A 42 9.77 2.61 4.74
CA LEU A 42 10.34 3.72 5.50
C LEU A 42 11.65 4.23 4.91
N LEU A 43 12.25 3.53 3.94
CA LEU A 43 13.38 4.09 3.22
C LEU A 43 12.83 5.18 2.31
N PRO A 44 13.23 6.46 2.50
CA PRO A 44 12.88 7.50 1.54
C PRO A 44 13.35 6.99 0.17
N SER A 45 12.48 7.07 -0.83
CA SER A 45 12.79 6.69 -2.20
C SER A 45 14.08 7.41 -2.61
N GLN A 46 15.23 6.73 -2.49
CA GLN A 46 16.55 7.26 -2.83
C GLN A 46 16.69 7.51 -4.34
N SER A 47 15.66 7.16 -5.12
CA SER A 47 15.51 7.53 -6.52
C SER A 47 14.81 8.88 -6.60
N SER A 48 15.51 9.85 -7.16
CA SER A 48 15.02 11.16 -7.64
C SER A 48 13.85 11.09 -8.63
N ASP A 49 13.36 9.89 -8.93
CA ASP A 49 12.11 9.64 -9.60
C ASP A 49 11.09 9.35 -8.48
N ASP A 50 10.57 10.41 -7.85
CA ASP A 50 9.39 10.31 -6.98
C ASP A 50 8.26 9.77 -7.86
N ILE A 51 8.03 8.46 -7.76
CA ILE A 51 6.87 7.79 -8.34
C ILE A 51 5.68 8.20 -7.45
N ASP A 52 5.24 9.43 -7.64
CA ASP A 52 4.07 9.97 -6.96
C ASP A 52 2.82 9.55 -7.71
N ILE A 53 1.93 8.87 -6.98
CA ILE A 53 0.62 8.50 -7.46
C ILE A 53 -0.12 9.79 -7.88
N PRO A 54 -0.68 9.88 -9.10
CA PRO A 54 -1.41 11.07 -9.54
C PRO A 54 -2.54 11.42 -8.57
N VAL A 55 -2.66 12.70 -8.23
CA VAL A 55 -3.74 13.21 -7.37
C VAL A 55 -4.73 13.98 -8.23
N VAL A 56 -6.01 13.64 -8.13
CA VAL A 56 -7.10 14.27 -8.88
C VAL A 56 -7.96 15.11 -7.94
N ASP A 57 -8.09 16.40 -8.22
CA ASP A 57 -9.00 17.31 -7.53
C ASP A 57 -10.41 17.26 -8.11
N ILE A 58 -11.30 16.54 -7.44
CA ILE A 58 -12.69 16.40 -7.90
C ILE A 58 -13.48 17.70 -7.83
N ALA A 59 -13.03 18.72 -7.08
CA ALA A 59 -13.67 20.04 -7.08
C ALA A 59 -13.51 20.74 -8.44
N ASN A 60 -12.40 20.46 -9.14
CA ASN A 60 -12.03 21.09 -10.40
C ASN A 60 -12.09 20.13 -11.59
N LEU A 61 -12.83 19.02 -11.47
CA LEU A 61 -12.88 17.96 -12.47
C LEU A 61 -13.40 18.41 -13.84
N ALA A 62 -14.17 19.51 -13.90
CA ALA A 62 -14.62 20.08 -15.16
C ALA A 62 -13.53 20.88 -15.89
N SER A 63 -12.40 21.18 -15.24
CA SER A 63 -11.28 21.88 -15.86
C SER A 63 -10.52 20.95 -16.79
N GLU A 64 -10.03 21.48 -17.92
CA GLU A 64 -9.26 20.70 -18.89
C GLU A 64 -7.97 20.12 -18.27
N GLN A 65 -7.36 20.87 -17.36
CA GLN A 65 -6.16 20.44 -16.64
C GLN A 65 -6.44 19.20 -15.80
N GLU A 66 -7.52 19.20 -15.03
CA GLU A 66 -7.86 18.09 -14.13
C GLU A 66 -8.31 16.84 -14.89
N LEU A 67 -9.07 17.02 -15.98
CA LEU A 67 -9.42 15.92 -16.89
C LEU A 67 -8.18 15.29 -17.53
N HIS A 68 -7.17 16.11 -17.88
CA HIS A 68 -5.92 15.60 -18.43
C HIS A 68 -5.13 14.78 -17.41
N ILE A 69 -5.09 15.21 -16.14
CA ILE A 69 -4.47 14.45 -15.05
C ILE A 69 -5.20 13.11 -14.87
N LEU A 70 -6.54 13.12 -14.80
CA LEU A 70 -7.35 11.91 -14.68
C LEU A 70 -7.10 10.95 -15.85
N HIS A 71 -7.12 11.46 -17.09
CA HIS A 71 -6.87 10.64 -18.28
C HIS A 71 -5.47 10.01 -18.25
N THR A 72 -4.45 10.79 -17.88
CA THR A 72 -3.07 10.30 -17.78
C THR A 72 -2.93 9.25 -16.69
N ALA A 73 -3.58 9.44 -15.55
CA ALA A 73 -3.58 8.47 -14.46
C ALA A 73 -4.26 7.15 -14.87
N LEU A 74 -5.42 7.23 -15.53
CA LEU A 74 -6.14 6.04 -16.00
C LEU A 74 -5.37 5.27 -17.08
N SER A 75 -4.70 5.98 -17.98
CA SER A 75 -3.98 5.37 -19.11
C SER A 75 -2.59 4.84 -18.76
N SER A 76 -1.87 5.51 -17.85
CA SER A 76 -0.46 5.20 -17.56
C SER A 76 -0.27 4.50 -16.21
N TRP A 77 -1.08 4.82 -15.20
CA TRP A 77 -0.91 4.29 -13.84
C TRP A 77 -1.92 3.20 -13.49
N GLY A 78 -3.16 3.33 -13.96
CA GLY A 78 -4.28 2.46 -13.55
C GLY A 78 -4.79 2.75 -12.13
N LEU A 79 -4.24 3.74 -11.44
CA LEU A 79 -4.67 4.19 -10.11
C LEU A 79 -4.35 5.69 -9.92
N PHE A 80 -5.10 6.35 -9.04
CA PHE A 80 -4.90 7.74 -8.64
C PHE A 80 -5.47 7.97 -7.24
N GLN A 81 -5.03 9.03 -6.57
CA GLN A 81 -5.62 9.54 -5.34
C GLN A 81 -6.64 10.63 -5.66
N VAL A 82 -7.60 10.84 -4.76
CA VAL A 82 -8.62 11.87 -4.90
C VAL A 82 -8.49 12.88 -3.78
N MET A 83 -8.57 14.16 -4.14
CA MET A 83 -8.71 15.26 -3.19
C MET A 83 -9.89 16.15 -3.57
N TYR A 84 -10.34 16.96 -2.62
CA TYR A 84 -11.37 17.98 -2.87
C TYR A 84 -10.85 19.31 -2.34
N SER A 85 -10.52 20.23 -3.25
CA SER A 85 -10.13 21.59 -2.87
C SER A 85 -11.34 22.54 -2.98
N SER A 86 -12.07 22.72 -1.88
CA SER A 86 -13.14 23.70 -1.83
C SER A 86 -12.54 25.10 -1.78
N THR A 87 -12.56 25.84 -2.88
CA THR A 87 -12.32 27.29 -2.82
C THR A 87 -13.54 27.96 -2.19
N ASN A 88 -13.51 28.16 -0.87
CA ASN A 88 -14.49 29.01 -0.19
C ASN A 88 -14.27 30.44 -0.70
N THR A 89 -15.18 30.93 -1.54
CA THR A 89 -15.22 32.32 -2.02
C THR A 89 -16.52 32.95 -1.58
#